data_AF-A0A7S1ISU6-F1
#
_entry.id   AF-A0A7S1ISU6-F1
#
_cell.length_a   1.000
_cell.length_b   1.000
_cell.length_c   1.000
_cell.angle_alpha   90.00
_cell.angle_beta   90.00
_cell.angle_gamma   90.00
#
_symmetry.space_group_name_H-M   'P 1'
#
loop_
_entity.id
_entity.type
_entity.pdbx_description
1 polymer ?
#
loop_
_entity_poly.entity_id
_entity_poly.type
_entity_poly.pdbx_seq_one_letter_code
_entity_poly.pdbx_strand_id
1 'polypeptide(L)'
;LALTGAEGEMLVTWTQDRVSGPHVRYGTESGQLSRTAPATTFTYRREQMCGEPAARHGWRAPGQFHSATLKGLHPSQRVYYTFGDNAGGWSPEYEFVTPPPAGGAVKLFAFGDLGTHDRDDSLQTDQDID
;
A
#
# COMPACT_ATOMS: atom_id res chain seq x y z
N LEU A 1 -3.63 -1.23 -2.00
CA LEU A 1 -4.01 -2.39 -2.82
C LEU A 1 -3.99 -1.97 -4.28
N ALA A 2 -3.48 -2.81 -5.17
CA ALA A 2 -3.50 -2.57 -6.61
C ALA A 2 -3.65 -3.88 -7.39
N LEU A 3 -4.24 -3.81 -8.59
CA LEU A 3 -4.22 -4.90 -9.56
C LEU A 3 -2.82 -4.99 -10.20
N THR A 4 -2.33 -6.20 -10.47
CA THR A 4 -1.02 -6.39 -11.15
C THR A 4 -1.15 -6.54 -12.68
N GLY A 5 -2.38 -6.71 -13.17
CA GLY A 5 -2.66 -7.08 -14.56
C GLY A 5 -2.71 -8.59 -14.81
N ALA A 6 -2.26 -9.41 -13.86
CA ALA A 6 -2.41 -10.87 -13.91
C ALA A 6 -3.66 -11.32 -13.13
N GLU A 7 -4.39 -12.30 -13.68
CA GLU A 7 -5.52 -12.91 -12.99
C GLU A 7 -5.06 -13.65 -11.72
N GLY A 8 -5.85 -13.54 -10.66
CA GLY A 8 -5.55 -14.19 -9.38
C GLY A 8 -4.38 -13.58 -8.62
N GLU A 9 -3.92 -12.38 -9.01
CA GLU A 9 -2.90 -11.63 -8.31
C GLU A 9 -3.41 -10.29 -7.76
N MET A 10 -2.94 -9.92 -6.57
CA MET A 10 -3.20 -8.62 -5.95
C MET A 10 -1.95 -8.10 -5.25
N LEU A 11 -1.64 -6.82 -5.45
CA LEU A 11 -0.51 -6.15 -4.82
C LEU A 11 -0.94 -5.46 -3.53
N VAL A 12 -0.27 -5.79 -2.43
CA VAL A 12 -0.36 -5.08 -1.15
C VAL A 12 0.89 -4.22 -0.98
N THR A 13 0.69 -2.93 -0.73
CA THR A 13 1.76 -1.94 -0.51
C THR A 13 1.52 -1.22 0.80
N TRP A 14 2.56 -1.04 1.60
CA TRP A 14 2.51 -0.32 2.88
C TRP A 14 3.85 0.36 3.19
N THR A 15 3.85 1.23 4.20
CA THR A 15 5.04 1.94 4.69
C THR A 15 5.28 1.60 6.16
N GLN A 16 6.53 1.38 6.55
CA GLN A 16 6.97 1.20 7.93
C GLN A 16 8.43 1.64 8.10
N ASP A 17 8.95 1.58 9.33
CA ASP A 17 10.38 1.79 9.59
C ASP A 17 11.22 0.60 9.09
N ARG A 18 12.55 0.70 9.19
CA ARG A 18 13.47 -0.32 8.67
C ARG A 18 13.29 -1.66 9.37
N VAL A 19 12.90 -2.66 8.59
CA VAL A 19 12.72 -4.05 9.04
C VAL A 19 13.37 -5.04 8.07
N SER A 20 13.66 -6.26 8.53
CA SER A 20 14.46 -7.25 7.77
C SER A 20 13.64 -8.31 7.02
N GLY A 21 12.37 -8.51 7.38
CA GLY A 21 11.53 -9.56 6.82
C GLY A 21 10.06 -9.17 6.61
N PRO A 22 9.78 -8.05 5.93
CA PRO A 22 8.41 -7.62 5.66
C PRO A 22 7.68 -8.64 4.78
N HIS A 23 6.49 -9.06 5.21
CA HIS A 23 5.65 -9.96 4.44
C HIS A 23 4.16 -9.73 4.73
N VAL A 24 3.32 -10.29 3.86
CA VAL A 24 1.88 -10.38 4.06
C VAL A 24 1.54 -11.78 4.52
N ARG A 25 0.65 -11.90 5.50
CA ARG A 25 -0.08 -13.13 5.83
C ARG A 25 -1.50 -12.97 5.31
N TYR A 26 -2.04 -13.97 4.65
CA TYR A 26 -3.37 -13.88 4.05
C TYR A 26 -4.10 -15.22 4.02
N GLY A 27 -5.43 -15.13 3.93
CA GLY A 27 -6.34 -16.27 3.94
C GLY A 27 -7.73 -15.89 3.42
N THR A 28 -8.63 -16.86 3.41
CA THR A 28 -10.01 -16.70 2.93
C THR A 28 -11.02 -16.65 4.07
N GLU A 29 -10.55 -16.78 5.30
CA GLU A 29 -11.34 -16.72 6.52
C GLU A 29 -10.63 -15.80 7.52
N SER A 30 -11.40 -14.92 8.16
CA SER A 30 -10.90 -13.98 9.17
C SER A 30 -10.20 -14.73 10.30
N GLY A 31 -9.03 -14.24 10.72
CA GLY A 31 -8.21 -14.89 11.74
C GLY A 31 -7.45 -16.14 11.28
N GLN A 32 -7.67 -16.64 10.06
CA GLN A 32 -7.02 -17.84 9.52
C GLN A 32 -6.12 -17.51 8.32
N LEU A 33 -4.96 -16.91 8.61
CA LEU A 33 -4.01 -16.41 7.60
C LEU A 33 -2.90 -17.42 7.32
N SER A 34 -3.24 -18.53 6.67
CA SER A 34 -2.34 -19.68 6.45
C SER A 34 -1.29 -19.48 5.34
N ARG A 35 -1.47 -18.47 4.49
CA ARG A 35 -0.59 -18.20 3.34
C ARG A 35 0.29 -16.99 3.63
N THR A 36 1.51 -16.98 3.08
CA THR A 36 2.44 -15.86 3.19
C THR A 36 2.93 -15.40 1.83
N ALA A 37 3.24 -14.11 1.71
CA ALA A 37 3.86 -13.52 0.53
C ALA A 37 4.99 -12.57 0.98
N PRO A 38 6.25 -12.81 0.60
CA PRO A 38 7.35 -11.91 0.95
C PRO A 38 7.19 -10.58 0.21
N ALA A 39 7.64 -9.50 0.86
CA ALA A 39 7.66 -8.18 0.23
C ALA A 39 9.04 -7.81 -0.29
N THR A 40 9.06 -7.10 -1.40
CA THR A 40 10.22 -6.31 -1.83
C THR A 40 10.15 -4.93 -1.17
N THR A 41 11.31 -4.38 -0.82
CA THR A 41 11.42 -3.08 -0.16
C THR A 41 12.06 -2.04 -1.07
N PHE A 42 11.47 -0.85 -1.11
CA PHE A 42 11.98 0.33 -1.80
C PHE A 42 12.02 1.52 -0.84
N THR A 43 12.94 2.45 -1.07
CA THR A 43 12.98 3.76 -0.40
C THR A 43 13.72 4.74 -1.30
N TYR A 44 13.56 6.03 -1.04
CA TYR A 44 14.32 7.08 -1.70
C TYR A 44 15.00 7.99 -0.67
N ARG A 45 16.08 8.63 -1.09
CA ARG A 45 16.89 9.56 -0.30
C ARG A 45 16.76 10.97 -0.84
N ARG A 46 17.12 11.96 -0.02
CA ARG A 46 17.05 13.38 -0.36
C ARG A 46 17.80 13.70 -1.64
N GLU A 47 18.94 13.04 -1.85
CA GLU A 47 19.82 13.23 -3.00
C GLU A 47 19.19 12.73 -4.33
N GLN A 48 18.09 11.97 -4.26
CA GLN A 48 17.33 11.53 -5.43
C GLN A 48 16.22 12.51 -5.81
N MET A 49 16.00 13.58 -5.03
CA MET A 49 15.06 14.64 -5.36
C MET A 49 15.68 15.61 -6.37
N CYS A 50 14.89 16.10 -7.32
CA CYS A 50 15.39 16.91 -8.43
C CYS A 50 15.77 18.35 -8.02
N GLY A 51 15.17 18.89 -6.96
CA GLY A 51 15.37 20.28 -6.55
C GLY A 51 14.54 20.68 -5.34
N GLU A 52 14.57 21.96 -5.01
CA GLU A 52 13.74 22.55 -3.96
C GLU A 52 12.24 22.52 -4.34
N PRO A 53 11.32 22.43 -3.36
CA PRO A 53 11.56 22.29 -1.92
C PRO A 53 11.92 20.85 -1.49
N ALA A 54 11.63 19.84 -2.33
CA ALA A 54 11.73 18.42 -2.01
C ALA A 54 13.15 17.98 -1.61
N ALA A 55 14.19 18.59 -2.19
CA ALA A 55 15.59 18.32 -1.88
C ALA A 55 16.13 19.10 -0.66
N ARG A 56 15.35 20.04 -0.08
CA ARG A 56 15.76 20.91 1.03
C ARG A 56 14.76 20.98 2.16
N HIS A 57 14.11 22.12 2.39
CA HIS A 57 13.26 22.36 3.57
C HIS A 57 11.96 21.55 3.52
N GLY A 58 11.54 21.08 2.35
CA GLY A 58 10.44 20.14 2.18
C GLY A 58 10.83 18.68 2.45
N TRP A 59 12.12 18.36 2.62
CA TRP A 59 12.55 16.98 2.79
C TRP A 59 12.12 16.39 4.13
N ARG A 60 11.48 15.21 4.08
CA ARG A 60 11.27 14.32 5.22
C ARG A 60 11.60 12.89 4.81
N ALA A 61 12.31 12.16 5.68
CA ALA A 61 12.67 10.78 5.38
C ALA A 61 11.39 9.91 5.24
N PRO A 62 11.23 9.15 4.14
CA PRO A 62 9.96 8.49 3.84
C PRO A 62 9.76 7.13 4.54
N GLY A 63 10.76 6.64 5.28
CA GLY A 63 10.77 5.27 5.80
C GLY A 63 11.04 4.23 4.69
N GLN A 64 10.41 3.07 4.79
CA GLN A 64 10.50 1.99 3.81
C GLN A 64 9.13 1.65 3.23
N PHE A 65 9.07 1.58 1.90
CA PHE A 65 7.90 1.13 1.15
C PHE A 65 8.05 -0.35 0.85
N HIS A 66 7.05 -1.15 1.19
CA HIS A 66 7.04 -2.58 0.94
C HIS A 66 5.96 -2.93 -0.06
N SER A 67 6.20 -3.93 -0.90
CA SER A 67 5.25 -4.42 -1.89
C SER A 67 5.30 -5.94 -1.94
N ALA A 68 4.16 -6.60 -1.71
CA ALA A 68 4.01 -8.05 -1.76
C ALA A 68 2.87 -8.43 -2.70
N THR A 69 3.13 -9.40 -3.58
CA THR A 69 2.10 -9.92 -4.50
C THR A 69 1.47 -11.18 -3.92
N LEU A 70 0.18 -11.12 -3.63
CA LEU A 70 -0.64 -12.27 -3.27
C LEU A 70 -1.02 -12.96 -4.56
N LYS A 71 -0.88 -14.29 -4.63
CA LYS A 71 -1.10 -15.07 -5.85
C LYS A 71 -2.14 -16.15 -5.64
N GLY A 72 -2.59 -16.82 -6.69
CA GLY A 72 -3.52 -17.96 -6.57
C GLY A 72 -4.78 -17.58 -5.81
N LEU A 73 -5.32 -16.40 -6.11
CA LEU A 73 -6.60 -15.93 -5.59
C LEU A 73 -7.70 -16.28 -6.61
N HIS A 74 -8.87 -16.69 -6.13
CA HIS A 74 -10.02 -16.93 -7.01
C HIS A 74 -10.75 -15.62 -7.32
N PRO A 75 -11.42 -15.51 -8.47
CA PRO A 75 -12.29 -14.35 -8.75
C PRO A 75 -13.43 -14.22 -7.74
N SER A 76 -13.88 -12.98 -7.49
CA SER A 76 -14.97 -12.66 -6.56
C SER A 76 -14.80 -13.25 -5.14
N GLN A 77 -13.56 -13.47 -4.72
CA GLN A 77 -13.20 -14.07 -3.44
C GLN A 77 -12.86 -12.98 -2.43
N ARG A 78 -13.41 -13.12 -1.22
CA ARG A 78 -12.98 -12.33 -0.07
C ARG A 78 -11.65 -12.85 0.46
N VAL A 79 -10.71 -11.95 0.64
CA VAL A 79 -9.36 -12.23 1.13
C VAL A 79 -9.10 -11.36 2.36
N TYR A 80 -8.67 -12.01 3.44
CA TYR A 80 -8.23 -11.40 4.67
C TYR A 80 -6.71 -11.35 4.70
N TYR A 81 -6.12 -10.28 5.21
CA TYR A 81 -4.68 -10.15 5.26
C TYR A 81 -4.18 -9.24 6.39
N THR A 82 -2.97 -9.54 6.87
CA THR A 82 -2.15 -8.66 7.71
C THR A 82 -0.79 -8.46 7.05
N PHE A 83 -0.16 -7.32 7.29
CA PHE A 83 1.16 -7.01 6.78
C PHE A 83 2.06 -6.49 7.89
N GLY A 84 3.36 -6.69 7.74
CA GLY A 84 4.35 -6.27 8.72
C GLY A 84 5.48 -7.28 8.84
N ASP A 85 6.09 -7.34 10.02
CA ASP A 85 7.12 -8.29 10.35
C ASP A 85 7.17 -8.54 11.88
N ASN A 86 7.99 -9.50 12.31
CA ASN A 86 8.06 -9.87 13.73
C ASN A 86 8.77 -8.84 14.61
N ALA A 87 9.63 -7.98 14.04
CA ALA A 87 10.34 -6.95 14.78
C ALA A 87 9.59 -5.60 14.77
N GLY A 88 9.03 -5.19 13.62
CA GLY A 88 8.26 -3.95 13.46
C GLY A 88 6.79 -4.06 13.89
N GLY A 89 6.29 -5.29 14.06
CA GLY A 89 4.91 -5.55 14.46
C GLY A 89 4.00 -5.83 13.26
N TRP A 90 2.76 -6.21 13.59
CA TRP A 90 1.75 -6.60 12.62
C TRP A 90 0.63 -5.56 12.57
N SER A 91 0.15 -5.28 11.36
CA SER A 91 -1.08 -4.51 11.17
C SER A 91 -2.28 -5.20 11.81
N PRO A 92 -3.37 -4.46 12.08
CA PRO A 92 -4.70 -5.07 12.17
C PRO A 92 -5.02 -5.90 10.93
N GLU A 93 -6.01 -6.79 11.04
CA GLU A 93 -6.52 -7.51 9.87
C GLU A 93 -7.31 -6.56 8.96
N TYR A 94 -7.04 -6.65 7.67
CA TYR A 94 -7.78 -5.97 6.61
C TYR A 94 -8.40 -7.01 5.67
N GLU A 95 -9.36 -6.58 4.87
CA GLU A 95 -9.98 -7.43 3.85
C GLU A 95 -10.18 -6.70 2.53
N PHE A 96 -10.23 -7.48 1.45
CA PHE A 96 -10.67 -7.02 0.14
C PHE A 96 -11.41 -8.14 -0.59
N VAL A 97 -12.10 -7.78 -1.67
CA VAL A 97 -12.69 -8.75 -2.61
C VAL A 97 -11.91 -8.69 -3.92
N THR A 98 -11.47 -9.83 -4.42
CA THR A 98 -10.77 -9.93 -5.70
C THR A 98 -11.68 -9.53 -6.87
N PRO A 99 -11.12 -9.10 -8.01
CA PRO A 99 -11.90 -8.78 -9.19
C PRO A 99 -12.85 -9.92 -9.59
N PRO A 100 -14.00 -9.60 -10.22
CA PRO A 100 -14.82 -10.62 -10.84
C PRO A 100 -14.05 -11.32 -11.97
N PRO A 101 -14.52 -12.51 -12.42
CA PRO A 101 -13.92 -13.15 -13.58
C PRO A 101 -14.03 -12.25 -14.81
N ALA A 102 -13.19 -12.51 -15.82
CA ALA A 102 -13.21 -11.76 -17.08
C ALA A 102 -14.64 -11.71 -17.67
N GLY A 103 -15.07 -10.50 -18.06
CA GLY A 103 -16.45 -10.25 -18.54
C GLY A 103 -17.50 -10.04 -17.45
N GLY A 104 -17.13 -10.16 -16.17
CA GLY A 104 -18.00 -9.85 -15.04
C GLY A 104 -18.28 -8.35 -14.89
N ALA A 105 -19.43 -8.03 -14.27
CA ALA A 105 -19.83 -6.65 -14.02
C ALA A 105 -18.94 -5.99 -12.94
N VAL A 106 -18.56 -4.73 -13.19
CA VAL A 106 -17.76 -3.92 -12.27
C VAL A 106 -18.47 -2.60 -11.97
N LYS A 107 -18.22 -2.04 -10.79
CA LYS A 107 -18.52 -0.65 -10.46
C LYS A 107 -17.20 0.09 -10.33
N LEU A 108 -17.03 1.14 -11.13
CA LEU A 108 -15.81 1.95 -11.16
C LEU A 108 -16.11 3.34 -10.60
N PHE A 109 -15.20 3.84 -9.77
CA PHE A 109 -15.17 5.24 -9.34
C PHE A 109 -13.90 5.88 -9.92
N ALA A 110 -14.04 7.06 -10.54
CA ALA A 110 -12.94 7.76 -11.19
C ALA A 110 -12.99 9.25 -10.84
N PHE A 111 -11.84 9.80 -10.50
CA PHE A 111 -11.63 11.22 -10.19
C PHE A 111 -10.19 11.60 -10.56
N GLY A 112 -9.95 12.90 -10.73
CA GLY A 112 -8.63 13.50 -10.81
C GLY A 112 -8.49 14.56 -9.73
N ASP A 113 -7.26 14.92 -9.39
CA ASP A 113 -6.94 16.16 -8.64
C ASP A 113 -7.64 16.27 -7.27
N LEU A 114 -7.73 15.16 -6.53
CA LEU A 114 -8.38 15.14 -5.21
C LEU A 114 -7.70 16.03 -4.16
N GLY A 115 -6.38 16.15 -4.23
CA GLY A 115 -5.58 16.84 -3.22
C GLY A 115 -5.68 16.20 -1.83
N THR A 116 -5.35 16.97 -0.79
CA THR A 116 -5.49 16.59 0.63
C THR A 116 -5.99 17.78 1.43
N HIS A 117 -6.79 17.56 2.47
CA HIS A 117 -7.23 18.60 3.41
C HIS A 117 -7.07 18.12 4.85
N ASP A 118 -6.66 19.01 5.75
CA ASP A 118 -6.51 18.69 7.17
C ASP A 118 -7.88 18.62 7.85
N ARG A 119 -8.12 17.52 8.58
CA ARG A 119 -9.41 17.27 9.22
C ARG A 119 -9.63 18.12 10.48
N ASP A 120 -8.55 18.56 11.11
CA ASP A 120 -8.57 19.31 12.37
C ASP A 120 -8.52 20.83 12.18
N ASP A 121 -8.82 21.29 10.96
CA ASP A 121 -8.80 22.70 10.53
C ASP A 121 -7.44 23.39 10.72
N SER A 122 -6.35 22.60 10.77
CA SER A 122 -5.01 23.18 10.71
C SER A 122 -4.77 23.85 9.36
N LEU A 123 -4.00 24.95 9.38
CA LEU A 123 -3.70 25.70 8.17
C LEU A 123 -2.77 24.90 7.27
N GLN A 124 -3.19 24.67 6.04
CA GLN A 124 -2.31 24.19 4.99
C GLN A 124 -1.44 25.33 4.49
N THR A 125 -0.13 25.13 4.55
CA THR A 125 0.82 26.06 3.96
C THR A 125 0.95 25.73 2.48
N ASP A 126 0.33 26.52 1.61
CA ASP A 126 0.68 26.51 0.19
C ASP A 126 2.10 27.09 0.08
N GLN A 127 3.05 26.28 -0.38
CA GLN A 127 4.44 26.70 -0.56
C GLN A 127 4.68 27.44 -1.88
N ASP A 128 3.65 28.09 -2.42
CA ASP A 128 3.79 29.08 -3.51
C ASP A 128 4.37 30.40 -2.95
N ILE A 129 5.52 30.32 -2.28
CA ILE A 129 6.34 31.49 -1.96
C ILE A 129 7.53 31.44 -2.92
N ASP A 130 7.40 32.19 -4.01
CA ASP A 130 8.47 32.56 -4.94
C ASP A 130 9.67 33.21 -4.23
#